data_AF-A0A926HR13-F1
#
_entry.id   AF-A0A926HR13-F1
#
_cell.length_a   1.000
_cell.length_b   1.000
_cell.length_c   1.000
_cell.angle_alpha   90.00
_cell.angle_beta   90.00
_cell.angle_gamma   90.00
#
_symmetry.space_group_name_H-M   'P 1'
#
loop_
_entity.id
_entity.type
_entity.pdbx_description
1 polymer ?
#
loop_
_entity_poly.entity_id
_entity_poly.type
_entity_poly.pdbx_seq_one_letter_code
_entity_poly.pdbx_strand_id
1 'polypeptide(L)'
;MDILESGKRIGEKLVLLLTKTQRQELAHFLLEYSETTDACSLYQHFSRYAWQDSNLLTEIQEGDLYLCLEQRLVTVREQEICLTVKEFDILFLLASNPKRVFTYELIMDLVWKEDYTYYSRKAINNHIYNLRKKLKIDPGDPDYIKSVTGIGYKFSLP
;
A
#
# COMPACT_ATOMS: atom_id res chain seq x y z
N MET A 1 -4.01 -3.55 14.44
CA MET A 1 -3.52 -4.03 15.74
C MET A 1 -4.04 -3.05 16.78
N ASP A 2 -4.78 -3.53 17.77
CA ASP A 2 -5.36 -2.65 18.79
C ASP A 2 -4.26 -2.30 19.81
N ILE A 3 -3.85 -1.03 19.83
CA ILE A 3 -2.78 -0.53 20.71
C ILE A 3 -3.21 -0.43 22.17
N LEU A 4 -4.49 -0.67 22.47
CA LEU A 4 -5.00 -0.76 23.84
C LEU A 4 -4.79 -2.16 24.45
N GLU A 5 -4.35 -3.15 23.66
CA GLU A 5 -4.04 -4.48 24.17
C GLU A 5 -2.74 -4.50 24.98
N SER A 6 -2.67 -5.38 26.00
CA SER A 6 -1.44 -5.57 26.79
C SER A 6 -0.27 -6.01 25.89
N GLY A 7 0.95 -5.57 26.19
CA GLY A 7 2.16 -5.95 25.44
C GLY A 7 2.36 -7.46 25.31
N LYS A 8 1.94 -8.24 26.32
CA LYS A 8 1.94 -9.72 26.25
C LYS A 8 1.05 -10.25 25.12
N ARG A 9 -0.17 -9.72 25.00
CA ARG A 9 -1.17 -10.13 23.99
C ARG A 9 -0.78 -9.68 22.58
N ILE A 10 -0.12 -8.53 22.47
CA ILE A 10 0.52 -8.05 21.24
C ILE A 10 1.65 -9.02 20.83
N GLY A 11 2.53 -9.37 21.77
CA GLY A 11 3.63 -10.31 21.55
C GLY A 11 3.16 -11.71 21.13
N GLU A 12 2.12 -12.24 21.79
CA GLU A 12 1.50 -13.52 21.43
C GLU A 12 0.98 -13.52 19.98
N LYS A 13 0.30 -12.44 19.56
CA LYS A 13 -0.16 -12.30 18.17
C LYS A 13 0.98 -12.20 17.17
N LEU A 14 2.04 -11.45 17.50
CA LEU A 14 3.21 -11.31 16.63
C LEU A 14 3.95 -12.64 16.46
N VAL A 15 4.16 -13.40 17.54
CA VAL A 15 4.84 -14.71 17.50
C VAL A 15 4.13 -15.71 16.58
N LEU A 16 2.82 -15.59 16.38
CA LEU A 16 2.06 -16.45 15.47
C LEU A 16 2.26 -16.12 13.99
N LEU A 17 2.62 -14.88 13.66
CA LEU A 17 2.79 -14.40 12.29
C LEU A 17 4.23 -14.47 11.79
N LEU A 18 5.18 -14.68 12.70
CA LEU A 18 6.61 -14.64 12.40
C LEU A 18 7.22 -16.02 12.20
N THR A 19 8.18 -16.09 11.28
CA THR A 19 9.01 -17.28 11.06
C THR A 19 9.92 -17.56 12.26
N LYS A 20 10.55 -18.75 12.30
CA LYS A 20 11.49 -19.10 13.38
C LYS A 20 12.65 -18.10 13.49
N THR A 21 13.23 -17.69 12.36
CA THR A 21 14.33 -16.73 12.30
C THR A 21 13.88 -15.36 12.82
N GLN A 22 12.75 -14.85 12.33
CA GLN A 22 12.20 -13.55 12.77
C GLN A 22 11.85 -13.54 14.27
N ARG A 23 11.41 -14.67 14.84
CA ARG A 23 11.19 -14.78 16.29
C ARG A 23 12.49 -14.71 17.09
N GLN A 24 13.58 -15.27 16.58
CA GLN A 24 14.88 -15.21 17.23
C GLN A 24 15.47 -13.81 17.17
N GLU A 25 15.34 -13.13 16.03
CA GLU A 25 15.73 -11.74 15.84
C GLU A 25 14.94 -10.80 16.77
N LEU A 26 13.61 -10.96 16.83
CA LEU A 26 12.75 -10.20 17.72
C LEU A 26 13.09 -10.44 19.20
N ALA A 27 13.37 -11.69 19.60
CA ALA A 27 13.75 -12.00 20.97
C ALA A 27 15.10 -11.36 21.34
N HIS A 28 16.08 -11.39 20.44
CA HIS A 28 17.37 -10.72 20.63
C HIS A 28 17.20 -9.21 20.81
N PHE A 29 16.43 -8.58 19.93
CA PHE A 29 16.10 -7.16 19.99
C PHE A 29 15.42 -6.78 21.32
N LEU A 30 14.44 -7.57 21.79
CA LEU A 30 13.73 -7.30 23.04
C LEU A 30 14.61 -7.50 24.29
N LEU A 31 15.58 -8.41 24.24
CA LEU A 31 16.54 -8.64 25.33
C LEU A 31 17.55 -7.48 25.42
N GLU A 32 18.11 -7.03 24.30
CA GLU A 32 18.96 -5.84 24.22
C GLU A 32 18.22 -4.56 24.68
N TYR A 33 16.92 -4.49 24.42
CA TYR A 33 16.04 -3.37 24.79
C TYR A 33 15.81 -3.22 26.30
N SER A 34 15.83 -4.32 27.07
CA SER A 34 15.49 -4.34 28.50
C SER A 34 16.46 -3.56 29.40
N GLU A 35 17.61 -3.17 28.87
CA GLU A 35 18.63 -2.38 29.59
C GLU A 35 18.46 -0.86 29.40
N THR A 36 17.53 -0.40 28.55
CA THR A 36 17.34 1.03 28.26
C THR A 36 15.96 1.54 28.72
N THR A 37 15.93 2.41 29.73
CA THR A 37 14.68 2.88 30.37
C THR A 37 14.18 4.24 29.85
N ASP A 38 14.85 4.86 28.88
CA ASP A 38 14.49 6.18 28.37
C ASP A 38 13.90 6.12 26.94
N ALA A 39 12.67 6.65 26.79
CA ALA A 39 11.93 6.71 25.54
C ALA A 39 12.69 7.41 24.41
N CYS A 40 13.57 8.36 24.73
CA CYS A 40 14.42 9.02 23.72
C CYS A 40 15.47 8.07 23.15
N SER A 41 16.10 7.26 24.00
CA SER A 41 17.05 6.22 23.57
C SER A 41 16.35 5.14 22.75
N LEU A 42 15.10 4.81 23.08
CA LEU A 42 14.27 3.90 22.29
C LEU A 42 13.98 4.45 20.91
N TYR A 43 13.61 5.73 20.79
CA TYR A 43 13.38 6.35 19.49
C TYR A 43 14.67 6.39 18.65
N GLN A 44 15.82 6.69 19.27
CA GLN A 44 17.11 6.71 18.57
C GLN A 44 17.55 5.31 18.12
N HIS A 45 17.36 4.29 18.95
CA HIS A 45 17.71 2.91 18.63
C HIS A 45 16.76 2.32 17.57
N PHE A 46 15.45 2.56 17.70
CA PHE A 46 14.45 2.13 16.73
C PHE A 46 14.65 2.83 15.39
N SER A 47 14.97 4.14 15.41
CA SER A 47 15.38 4.85 14.20
C SER A 47 16.59 4.17 13.58
N ARG A 48 17.65 3.90 14.35
CA ARG A 48 18.91 3.29 13.84
C ARG A 48 18.69 1.91 13.19
N TYR A 49 17.77 1.09 13.70
CA TYR A 49 17.36 -0.16 13.06
C TYR A 49 16.42 0.05 11.86
N ALA A 50 15.50 1.04 11.93
CA ALA A 50 14.63 1.40 10.81
C ALA A 50 15.40 1.96 9.59
N TRP A 51 16.59 2.55 9.79
CA TRP A 51 17.49 2.99 8.71
C TRP A 51 18.37 1.86 8.15
N GLN A 52 18.39 0.67 8.77
CA GLN A 52 19.11 -0.51 8.25
C GLN A 52 18.24 -1.40 7.36
N ASP A 53 16.90 -1.23 7.41
CA ASP A 53 16.02 -1.86 6.44
C ASP A 53 16.13 -1.09 5.13
N SER A 54 16.80 -1.69 4.14
CA SER A 54 17.11 -1.06 2.86
C SER A 54 15.89 -0.81 1.97
N ASN A 55 14.67 -0.91 2.50
CA ASN A 55 13.46 -0.52 1.78
C ASN A 55 12.56 0.42 2.60
N LEU A 56 12.98 1.69 2.67
CA LEU A 56 12.17 2.81 3.18
C LEU A 56 11.01 3.18 2.24
N LEU A 57 10.93 2.57 1.05
CA LEU A 57 9.93 2.88 0.05
C LEU A 57 8.81 1.84 0.10
N THR A 58 7.57 2.33 0.02
CA THR A 58 6.40 1.49 -0.16
C THR A 58 6.24 1.21 -1.66
N GLU A 59 6.80 0.07 -2.08
CA GLU A 59 6.86 -0.34 -3.47
C GLU A 59 5.89 -1.49 -3.78
N ILE A 60 5.35 -1.48 -5.00
CA ILE A 60 4.52 -2.57 -5.54
C ILE A 60 5.07 -2.93 -6.92
N GLN A 61 5.50 -4.18 -7.07
CA GLN A 61 5.91 -4.76 -8.36
C GLN A 61 4.94 -5.86 -8.76
N GLU A 62 4.20 -5.66 -9.85
CA GLU A 62 3.18 -6.57 -10.35
C GLU A 62 3.33 -6.74 -11.86
N GLY A 63 4.03 -7.81 -12.27
CA GLY A 63 4.42 -8.02 -13.67
C GLY A 63 5.31 -6.86 -14.15
N ASP A 64 4.92 -6.24 -15.26
CA ASP A 64 5.62 -5.09 -15.84
C ASP A 64 5.33 -3.77 -15.13
N LEU A 65 4.34 -3.72 -14.22
CA LEU A 65 3.93 -2.52 -13.50
C LEU A 65 4.72 -2.37 -12.20
N TYR A 66 5.33 -1.21 -12.00
CA TYR A 66 5.97 -0.79 -10.76
C TYR A 66 5.31 0.48 -10.22
N LEU A 67 5.13 0.54 -8.90
CA LEU A 67 4.68 1.73 -8.18
C LEU A 67 5.57 2.01 -6.97
N CYS A 68 5.83 3.28 -6.70
CA CYS A 68 6.45 3.75 -5.47
C CYS A 68 5.60 4.87 -4.86
N LEU A 69 5.15 4.68 -3.61
CA LEU A 69 4.25 5.62 -2.93
C LEU A 69 4.91 6.97 -2.67
N GLU A 70 6.10 6.95 -2.08
CA GLU A 70 6.81 8.13 -1.59
C GLU A 70 7.29 9.00 -2.76
N GLN A 71 7.70 8.36 -3.85
CA GLN A 71 8.09 9.05 -5.09
C GLN A 71 6.88 9.43 -5.95
N ARG A 72 5.69 8.89 -5.65
CA ARG A 72 4.51 8.93 -6.52
C ARG A 72 4.83 8.53 -7.97
N LEU A 73 5.70 7.55 -8.11
CA LEU A 73 6.22 7.07 -9.38
C LEU A 73 5.44 5.84 -9.82
N VAL A 74 5.11 5.78 -11.11
CA VAL A 74 4.56 4.59 -11.76
C VAL A 74 5.36 4.35 -13.03
N THR A 75 5.82 3.12 -13.23
CA THR A 75 6.44 2.71 -14.48
C THR A 75 5.78 1.45 -15.02
N VAL A 76 5.75 1.31 -16.34
CA VAL A 76 5.39 0.07 -17.03
C VAL A 76 6.55 -0.28 -17.94
N ARG A 77 7.17 -1.45 -17.76
CA ARG A 77 8.41 -1.84 -18.47
C ARG A 77 9.49 -0.76 -18.39
N GLU A 78 9.72 -0.24 -17.18
CA GLU A 78 10.70 0.83 -16.90
C GLU A 78 10.37 2.20 -17.54
N GLN A 79 9.28 2.32 -18.29
CA GLN A 79 8.82 3.60 -18.83
C GLN A 79 7.91 4.31 -17.82
N GLU A 80 8.29 5.52 -17.42
CA GLU A 80 7.49 6.35 -16.51
C GLU A 80 6.14 6.74 -17.12
N ILE A 81 5.08 6.58 -16.33
CA ILE A 81 3.70 6.90 -16.69
C ILE A 81 3.21 8.09 -15.86
N CYS A 82 3.01 9.23 -16.53
CA CYS A 82 2.51 10.44 -15.87
C CYS A 82 1.02 10.33 -15.48
N LEU A 83 0.75 10.13 -14.20
CA LEU A 83 -0.59 10.11 -13.62
C LEU A 83 -0.91 11.43 -12.90
N THR A 84 -2.19 11.80 -12.88
CA THR A 84 -2.66 12.84 -11.95
C THR A 84 -2.67 12.32 -10.51
N VAL A 85 -2.78 13.21 -9.53
CA VAL A 85 -2.84 12.85 -8.10
C VAL A 85 -3.90 11.76 -7.84
N LYS A 86 -5.14 11.99 -8.29
CA LYS A 86 -6.25 11.06 -8.06
C LYS A 86 -6.14 9.75 -8.86
N GLU A 87 -5.57 9.81 -10.06
CA GLU A 87 -5.27 8.60 -10.84
C GLU A 87 -4.27 7.70 -10.09
N PHE A 88 -3.17 8.28 -9.60
CA PHE A 88 -2.19 7.56 -8.80
C PHE A 88 -2.83 6.98 -7.53
N ASP A 89 -3.56 7.79 -6.76
CA ASP A 89 -4.17 7.36 -5.50
C ASP A 89 -5.14 6.16 -5.71
N ILE A 90 -5.94 6.21 -6.79
CA ILE A 90 -6.85 5.10 -7.13
C ILE A 90 -6.05 3.85 -7.50
N LEU A 91 -5.04 3.97 -8.36
CA LEU A 91 -4.25 2.80 -8.77
C LEU A 91 -3.50 2.20 -7.58
N PHE A 92 -2.86 3.01 -6.76
CA PHE A 92 -2.14 2.55 -5.57
C PHE A 92 -3.08 1.87 -4.58
N LEU A 93 -4.27 2.43 -4.32
CA LEU A 93 -5.29 1.80 -3.47
C LEU A 93 -5.66 0.40 -3.94
N LEU A 94 -5.95 0.26 -5.24
CA LEU A 94 -6.35 -1.01 -5.85
C LEU A 94 -5.18 -2.00 -5.90
N ALA A 95 -3.99 -1.56 -6.30
CA ALA A 95 -2.79 -2.39 -6.42
C ALA A 95 -2.26 -2.87 -5.07
N SER A 96 -2.38 -2.06 -4.01
CA SER A 96 -2.05 -2.46 -2.63
C SER A 96 -2.97 -3.57 -2.09
N ASN A 97 -4.10 -3.82 -2.75
CA ASN A 97 -5.12 -4.77 -2.34
C ASN A 97 -5.57 -5.63 -3.55
N PRO A 98 -4.65 -6.44 -4.13
CA PRO A 98 -4.95 -7.17 -5.36
C PRO A 98 -6.14 -8.11 -5.16
N LYS A 99 -6.95 -8.30 -6.21
CA LYS A 99 -8.17 -9.14 -6.23
C LYS A 99 -9.34 -8.63 -5.37
N ARG A 100 -9.14 -7.68 -4.46
CA ARG A 100 -10.22 -7.05 -3.68
C ARG A 100 -11.06 -6.13 -4.55
N VAL A 101 -12.38 -6.23 -4.41
CA VAL A 101 -13.32 -5.29 -5.06
C VAL A 101 -13.52 -4.09 -4.16
N PHE A 102 -13.28 -2.90 -4.69
CA PHE A 102 -13.62 -1.64 -4.07
C PHE A 102 -14.86 -1.06 -4.74
N THR A 103 -15.88 -0.78 -3.92
CA THR A 103 -17.10 -0.12 -4.36
C THR A 103 -16.82 1.34 -4.74
N TYR A 104 -17.68 1.95 -5.56
CA TYR A 104 -17.56 3.38 -5.88
C TYR A 104 -17.49 4.26 -4.64
N GLU A 105 -18.33 3.96 -3.66
CA GLU A 105 -18.44 4.68 -2.39
C GLU A 105 -17.13 4.57 -1.60
N LEU A 106 -16.62 3.35 -1.40
CA LEU A 106 -15.32 3.14 -0.76
C LEU A 106 -14.13 3.79 -1.48
N ILE A 107 -14.10 3.80 -2.83
CA ILE A 107 -13.05 4.51 -3.58
C ILE A 107 -13.16 6.01 -3.31
N MET A 108 -14.37 6.55 -3.31
CA MET A 108 -14.63 7.95 -3.01
C MET A 108 -14.11 8.30 -1.61
N ASP A 109 -14.51 7.54 -0.58
CA ASP A 109 -14.14 7.79 0.81
C ASP A 109 -12.62 7.74 1.02
N LEU A 110 -11.95 6.71 0.49
CA LEU A 110 -10.52 6.49 0.72
C LEU A 110 -9.61 7.42 -0.09
N VAL A 111 -10.03 7.83 -1.28
CA VAL A 111 -9.21 8.66 -2.18
C VAL A 111 -9.49 10.15 -1.98
N TRP A 112 -10.73 10.56 -1.69
CA TRP A 112 -11.04 11.97 -1.46
C TRP A 112 -10.94 12.40 0.00
N LYS A 113 -11.15 11.50 0.99
CA LYS A 113 -10.91 11.72 2.44
C LYS A 113 -11.57 12.97 3.05
N GLU A 114 -12.58 13.53 2.39
CA GLU A 114 -13.26 14.76 2.79
C GLU A 114 -14.78 14.58 2.60
N ASP A 115 -15.59 15.30 3.37
CA ASP A 115 -17.06 15.33 3.26
C ASP A 115 -17.49 16.00 1.94
N TYR A 116 -17.27 15.31 0.82
CA TYR A 116 -17.59 15.79 -0.51
C TYR A 116 -18.86 15.13 -1.02
N THR A 117 -19.97 15.82 -0.82
CA THR A 117 -21.32 15.44 -1.29
C THR A 117 -21.49 15.51 -2.82
N TYR A 118 -20.50 16.01 -3.57
CA TYR A 118 -20.69 16.40 -4.98
C TYR A 118 -19.95 15.56 -6.04
N TYR A 119 -19.06 14.63 -5.65
CA TYR A 119 -18.40 13.79 -6.64
C TYR A 119 -19.28 12.61 -7.02
N SER A 120 -19.66 12.57 -8.30
CA SER A 120 -20.46 11.48 -8.84
C SER A 120 -19.57 10.29 -9.22
N ARG A 121 -20.18 9.08 -9.26
CA ARG A 121 -19.57 7.87 -9.85
C ARG A 121 -18.92 8.13 -11.21
N LYS A 122 -19.42 9.12 -11.97
CA LYS A 122 -18.85 9.56 -13.26
C LYS A 122 -17.41 10.05 -13.13
N ALA A 123 -17.05 10.74 -12.05
CA ALA A 123 -15.68 11.22 -11.83
C ALA A 123 -14.70 10.05 -11.67
N ILE A 124 -15.06 9.06 -10.84
CA ILE A 124 -14.27 7.83 -10.67
C ILE A 124 -14.13 7.10 -12.01
N ASN A 125 -15.23 6.96 -12.75
CA ASN A 125 -15.21 6.31 -14.07
C ASN A 125 -14.26 7.02 -15.05
N ASN A 126 -14.24 8.35 -15.06
CA ASN A 126 -13.35 9.14 -15.91
C ASN A 126 -11.88 8.92 -15.52
N HIS A 127 -11.55 8.92 -14.22
CA HIS A 127 -10.19 8.62 -13.76
C HIS A 127 -9.76 7.21 -14.14
N ILE A 128 -10.61 6.19 -13.94
CA ILE A 128 -10.31 4.81 -14.33
C ILE A 128 -10.13 4.68 -15.84
N TYR A 129 -10.97 5.36 -16.64
CA TYR A 129 -10.84 5.36 -18.09
C TYR A 129 -9.50 5.95 -18.55
N ASN A 130 -9.14 7.13 -18.04
CA ASN A 130 -7.86 7.77 -18.38
C ASN A 130 -6.68 6.93 -17.90
N LEU A 131 -6.77 6.36 -16.70
CA LEU A 131 -5.72 5.54 -16.14
C LEU A 131 -5.47 4.27 -16.97
N ARG A 132 -6.52 3.55 -17.38
CA ARG A 132 -6.39 2.40 -18.29
C ARG A 132 -5.73 2.79 -19.61
N LYS A 133 -6.07 3.96 -20.16
CA LYS A 133 -5.44 4.46 -21.38
C LYS A 133 -3.95 4.75 -21.19
N LYS A 134 -3.57 5.32 -20.06
CA LYS A 134 -2.17 5.67 -19.76
C LYS A 134 -1.31 4.44 -19.44
N LEU A 135 -1.88 3.43 -18.80
CA LEU A 135 -1.19 2.18 -18.47
C LEU A 135 -1.02 1.22 -19.67
N LYS A 136 -1.75 1.45 -20.77
CA LYS A 136 -1.55 0.73 -22.02
C LYS A 136 -0.57 1.49 -22.90
N ILE A 137 0.70 1.09 -22.85
CA ILE A 137 1.73 1.63 -23.76
C ILE A 137 1.52 1.03 -25.15
N ASP A 138 1.29 -0.29 -25.20
CA ASP A 138 1.05 -1.06 -26.42
C ASP A 138 -0.37 -1.67 -26.44
N PRO A 139 -0.96 -1.91 -27.63
CA PRO A 139 -2.29 -2.50 -27.74
C PRO A 139 -2.45 -3.89 -27.10
N GLY A 140 -1.35 -4.63 -26.96
CA GLY A 140 -1.31 -5.95 -26.33
C GLY A 140 -1.21 -5.91 -24.81
N ASP A 141 -1.03 -4.73 -24.21
CA ASP A 141 -0.81 -4.61 -22.78
C ASP A 141 -2.08 -4.97 -21.98
N PRO A 142 -1.91 -5.61 -20.82
CA PRO A 142 -3.03 -6.07 -20.02
C PRO A 142 -3.81 -4.93 -19.39
N ASP A 143 -5.10 -5.20 -19.10
CA ASP A 143 -5.90 -4.31 -18.27
C ASP A 143 -5.68 -4.63 -16.79
N TYR A 144 -4.79 -3.88 -16.13
CA TYR A 144 -4.51 -3.99 -14.68
C TYR A 144 -5.73 -3.75 -13.79
N ILE A 145 -6.72 -2.99 -14.26
CA ILE A 145 -7.94 -2.68 -13.51
C ILE A 145 -9.16 -3.27 -14.22
N LYS A 146 -9.89 -4.14 -13.53
CA LYS A 146 -11.13 -4.75 -14.04
C LYS A 146 -12.34 -4.09 -13.40
N SER A 147 -13.38 -3.89 -14.22
CA SER A 147 -14.68 -3.43 -13.76
C SER A 147 -15.46 -4.61 -13.17
N VAL A 148 -16.08 -4.40 -12.02
CA VAL A 148 -17.11 -5.29 -11.47
C VAL A 148 -18.44 -4.58 -11.65
N THR A 149 -19.20 -5.01 -12.65
CA THR A 149 -20.41 -4.32 -13.13
C THR A 149 -21.37 -4.00 -11.99
N GLY A 150 -21.74 -2.72 -11.86
CA GLY A 150 -22.67 -2.23 -10.84
C GLY A 150 -22.09 -2.11 -9.43
N ILE A 151 -20.85 -2.56 -9.20
CA ILE A 151 -20.24 -2.58 -7.86
C ILE A 151 -19.06 -1.62 -7.78
N GLY A 152 -18.08 -1.73 -8.69
CA GLY A 152 -16.89 -0.89 -8.66
C GLY A 152 -15.71 -1.50 -9.41
N TYR A 153 -14.52 -1.47 -8.81
CA TYR A 153 -13.27 -1.83 -9.48
C TYR A 153 -12.39 -2.73 -8.63
N LYS A 154 -11.54 -3.52 -9.29
CA LYS A 154 -10.48 -4.30 -8.64
C LYS A 154 -9.20 -4.26 -9.46
N PHE A 155 -8.08 -4.35 -8.76
CA PHE A 155 -6.81 -4.66 -9.41
C PHE A 155 -6.74 -6.17 -9.71
N SER A 156 -6.31 -6.50 -10.92
CA SER A 156 -6.09 -7.88 -11.35
C SER A 156 -4.96 -7.88 -12.36
N LEU A 157 -3.95 -8.70 -12.10
CA LEU A 157 -3.06 -9.13 -13.16
C LEU A 157 -3.86 -9.88 -14.23
N PRO A 158 -3.45 -9.78 -15.51
CA PRO A 158 -3.97 -10.62 -16.59
C PRO A 158 -3.76 -12.11 -16.31
#